data_AF-A0A2V8QKI9-F1
#
_entry.id   AF-A0A2V8QKI9-F1
#
_cell.length_a   1.000
_cell.length_b   1.000
_cell.length_c   1.000
_cell.angle_alpha   90.00
_cell.angle_beta   90.00
_cell.angle_gamma   90.00
#
_symmetry.space_group_name_H-M   'P 1'
#
loop_
_entity.id
_entity.type
_entity.pdbx_description
1 polymer ?
#
loop_
_entity_poly.entity_id
_entity_poly.type
_entity_poly.pdbx_seq_one_letter_code
_entity_poly.pdbx_strand_id
1 'polypeptide(L)'
;MDTSLYGQMKTTHSSSGFCKTTRCPSAETLLRYRRRRLPIRNRATVETHLRQCEFCSAELQLLERHRNELEEYRAAEMPIQLRRLAEDLLSKTARRLSLISDLTDRQQLSH
;
A
#
# COMPACT_ATOMS: atom_id res chain seq x y z
N MET A 1 -20.27 48.55 20.50
CA MET A 1 -18.87 48.06 20.51
C MET A 1 -18.96 46.58 20.19
N ASP A 2 -19.19 46.28 18.92
CA ASP A 2 -19.56 44.94 18.45
C ASP A 2 -18.38 44.25 17.77
N THR A 3 -18.10 43.05 18.30
CA THR A 3 -17.64 41.82 17.64
C THR A 3 -16.87 41.92 16.33
N SER A 4 -15.65 41.37 16.30
CA SER A 4 -15.25 40.35 15.30
C SER A 4 -13.79 39.91 15.53
N LEU A 5 -13.59 38.96 16.46
CA LEU A 5 -12.41 38.09 16.50
C LEU A 5 -12.70 36.89 15.59
N TYR A 6 -12.49 37.05 14.28
CA TYR A 6 -12.46 35.91 13.37
C TYR A 6 -11.03 35.51 13.09
N GLY A 7 -10.70 34.29 13.55
CA GLY A 7 -9.41 33.65 13.40
C GLY A 7 -8.93 33.66 11.96
N GLN A 8 -7.76 34.23 11.76
CA GLN A 8 -6.98 34.03 10.55
C GLN A 8 -6.45 32.59 10.54
N MET A 9 -7.26 31.63 10.09
CA MET A 9 -6.75 30.40 9.51
C MET A 9 -6.22 30.72 8.11
N LYS A 10 -5.04 31.35 8.05
CA LYS A 10 -4.21 31.33 6.85
C LYS A 10 -3.35 30.08 6.90
N THR A 11 -3.89 28.96 6.43
CA THR A 11 -3.06 27.80 6.09
C THR A 11 -3.33 27.41 4.65
N THR A 12 -2.84 28.23 3.72
CA THR A 12 -2.44 27.71 2.42
C THR A 12 -1.15 26.89 2.62
N HIS A 13 -1.26 25.74 3.30
CA HIS A 13 -0.20 24.74 3.23
C HIS A 13 -0.24 24.20 1.82
N SER A 14 0.62 24.74 0.96
CA SER A 14 0.92 24.12 -0.31
C SER A 14 1.37 22.69 -0.01
N SER A 15 0.55 21.71 -0.41
CA SER A 15 0.89 20.28 -0.32
C SER A 15 2.10 19.90 -1.19
N SER A 16 2.68 20.86 -1.92
CA SER A 16 3.89 20.66 -2.73
C SER A 16 5.09 20.15 -1.94
N GLY A 17 5.12 20.32 -0.61
CA GLY A 17 6.16 19.78 0.28
C GLY A 17 5.86 18.41 0.88
N PHE A 18 4.59 18.00 0.92
CA PHE A 18 4.15 16.74 1.53
C PHE A 18 3.98 15.66 0.46
N CYS A 19 5.04 15.37 -0.27
CA CYS A 19 5.04 14.37 -1.32
C CYS A 19 6.24 13.44 -1.18
N LYS A 20 6.01 12.14 -1.38
CA LYS A 20 7.09 11.16 -1.44
C LYS A 20 7.88 11.36 -2.74
N THR A 21 9.20 11.45 -2.63
CA THR A 21 10.11 11.58 -3.77
C THR A 21 10.90 10.30 -3.97
N THR A 22 11.64 10.19 -5.07
CA THR A 22 12.55 9.06 -5.33
C THR A 22 13.68 8.94 -4.30
N ARG A 23 13.97 10.02 -3.55
CA ARG A 23 14.96 10.04 -2.46
C ARG A 23 14.38 9.54 -1.12
N CYS A 24 13.05 9.39 -1.02
CA CYS A 24 12.41 8.89 0.18
C CYS A 24 12.67 7.39 0.36
N PRO A 25 12.91 6.91 1.59
CA PRO A 25 13.02 5.50 1.87
C PRO A 25 11.69 4.78 1.59
N SER A 26 11.78 3.50 1.24
CA SER A 26 10.60 2.65 1.12
C SER A 26 9.91 2.46 2.48
N ALA A 27 8.60 2.19 2.48
CA ALA A 27 7.86 1.88 3.69
C ALA A 27 8.46 0.66 4.43
N GLU A 28 8.93 -0.34 3.69
CA GLU A 28 9.65 -1.50 4.25
C GLU A 28 10.94 -1.07 4.97
N THR A 29 11.69 -0.13 4.41
CA THR A 29 12.90 0.40 5.04
C THR A 29 12.57 1.14 6.34
N LEU A 30 11.51 1.96 6.36
CA LEU A 30 11.03 2.63 7.57
C LEU A 30 10.56 1.63 8.63
N LEU A 31 9.89 0.54 8.23
CA LEU A 31 9.50 -0.55 9.12
C LEU A 31 10.71 -1.27 9.73
N ARG A 32 11.74 -1.55 8.93
CA ARG A 32 13.00 -2.15 9.40
C ARG A 32 13.76 -1.20 10.32
N TYR A 33 13.79 0.09 9.99
CA TYR A 33 14.34 1.15 10.84
C TYR A 33 13.67 1.16 12.22
N ARG A 34 12.33 1.23 12.25
CA ARG A 34 11.51 1.17 13.46
C ARG A 34 11.81 -0.07 14.31
N ARG A 35 11.92 -1.24 13.66
CA ARG A 35 12.23 -2.52 14.32
C ARG A 35 13.71 -2.68 14.71
N ARG A 36 14.56 -1.66 14.51
CA ARG A 36 16.02 -1.70 14.74
C ARG A 36 16.73 -2.84 13.97
N ARG A 37 16.20 -3.22 12.79
CA ARG A 37 16.72 -4.30 11.91
C ARG A 37 17.47 -3.77 10.68
N LEU A 38 17.97 -2.54 10.76
CA LEU A 38 18.84 -1.94 9.73
C LEU A 38 20.29 -1.94 10.19
N PRO A 39 21.26 -2.18 9.28
CA PRO A 39 22.67 -1.90 9.54
C PRO A 39 22.89 -0.44 9.97
N ILE A 40 23.89 -0.19 10.82
CA ILE A 40 24.19 1.13 11.40
C ILE A 40 24.30 2.22 10.31
N ARG A 41 25.01 1.92 9.20
CA ARG A 41 25.16 2.85 8.08
C ARG A 41 23.81 3.27 7.47
N ASN A 42 22.91 2.31 7.27
CA ASN A 42 21.59 2.58 6.68
C ASN A 42 20.69 3.33 7.66
N ARG A 43 20.85 3.08 8.95
CA ARG A 43 20.13 3.75 10.02
C ARG A 43 20.44 5.26 10.05
N ALA A 44 21.71 5.62 9.99
CA ALA A 44 22.14 7.03 9.96
C ALA A 44 21.59 7.78 8.74
N THR A 45 21.54 7.14 7.57
CA THR A 45 20.93 7.70 6.36
C THR A 45 19.44 7.98 6.55
N VAL A 46 18.70 7.02 7.12
CA VAL A 46 17.27 7.19 7.42
C VAL A 46 17.04 8.29 8.47
N GLU A 47 17.83 8.34 9.53
CA GLU A 47 17.77 9.41 10.55
C GLU A 47 17.97 10.79 9.94
N THR A 48 18.94 10.92 9.03
CA THR A 48 19.20 12.17 8.32
C THR A 48 18.02 12.56 7.43
N HIS A 49 17.43 11.60 6.71
CA HIS A 49 16.26 11.85 5.86
C HIS A 49 15.03 12.29 6.67
N LEU A 50 14.75 11.63 7.79
CA LEU A 50 13.60 11.94 8.65
C LEU A 50 13.64 13.38 9.18
N ARG A 51 14.83 13.92 9.46
CA ARG A 51 14.99 15.33 9.87
C ARG A 51 14.61 16.35 8.79
N GLN A 52 14.58 15.93 7.53
CA GLN A 52 14.39 16.82 6.38
C GLN A 52 13.08 16.57 5.62
N CYS A 53 12.44 15.43 5.83
CA CYS A 53 11.24 15.03 5.11
C CYS A 53 10.05 14.88 6.06
N GLU A 54 9.14 15.85 6.01
CA GLU A 54 7.90 15.84 6.81
C GLU A 54 7.01 14.65 6.46
N PHE A 55 6.98 14.24 5.18
CA PHE A 55 6.21 13.08 4.72
C PHE A 55 6.69 11.79 5.40
N CYS A 56 7.99 11.48 5.33
CA CYS A 56 8.50 10.23 5.92
C CYS A 56 8.51 10.25 7.45
N SER A 57 8.60 11.44 8.06
CA SER A 57 8.40 11.59 9.50
C SER A 57 6.96 11.30 9.92
N ALA A 58 5.97 11.81 9.19
CA ALA A 58 4.56 11.50 9.41
C ALA A 58 4.27 10.01 9.13
N GLU A 59 4.84 9.44 8.07
CA GLU A 59 4.74 8.01 7.74
C GLU A 59 5.30 7.15 8.87
N LEU A 60 6.47 7.51 9.44
CA LEU A 60 7.03 6.78 10.58
C LEU A 60 6.12 6.84 11.81
N GLN A 61 5.56 8.02 12.13
CA GLN A 61 4.60 8.16 13.24
C GLN A 61 3.34 7.32 13.03
N LEU A 62 2.83 7.27 11.80
CA LEU A 62 1.70 6.42 11.42
C LEU A 62 2.04 4.94 11.67
N LEU A 63 3.22 4.51 11.19
CA LEU A 63 3.70 3.14 11.37
C LEU A 63 3.95 2.81 12.86
N GLU A 64 4.37 3.77 13.68
CA GLU A 64 4.52 3.61 15.13
C GLU A 64 3.19 3.40 15.84
N ARG A 65 2.17 4.22 15.48
CA ARG A 65 0.83 4.17 16.06
C ARG A 65 0.10 2.89 15.70
N HIS A 66 0.11 2.53 14.42
CA HIS A 66 -0.50 1.29 13.93
C HIS A 66 0.56 0.21 14.00
N ARG A 67 0.75 -0.35 15.20
CA ARG A 67 1.41 -1.66 15.30
C ARG A 67 0.59 -2.60 14.42
N ASN A 68 1.26 -3.24 13.46
CA ASN A 68 0.90 -4.59 13.04
C ASN A 68 1.05 -5.48 14.30
N GLU A 69 0.25 -5.24 15.33
CA GLU A 69 -0.39 -6.35 16.00
C GLU A 69 -0.92 -7.16 14.84
N LEU A 70 -0.48 -8.41 14.72
CA LEU A 70 -1.25 -9.34 13.95
C LEU A 70 -2.62 -9.27 14.60
N GLU A 71 -3.49 -8.38 14.12
CA GLU A 71 -4.91 -8.63 14.08
C GLU A 71 -4.90 -10.05 13.56
N GLU A 72 -5.22 -11.00 14.45
CA GLU A 72 -5.33 -12.39 14.08
C GLU A 72 -6.22 -12.33 12.86
N TYR A 73 -5.63 -12.50 11.68
CA TYR A 73 -6.39 -12.55 10.46
C TYR A 73 -7.09 -13.89 10.61
N ARG A 74 -8.24 -13.85 11.27
CA ARG A 74 -9.16 -14.95 11.33
C ARG A 74 -9.65 -15.01 9.91
N ALA A 75 -9.04 -15.91 9.15
CA ALA A 75 -9.55 -16.31 7.87
C ALA A 75 -10.99 -16.75 8.15
N ALA A 76 -11.93 -15.83 7.96
CA ALA A 76 -13.33 -16.12 8.11
C ALA A 76 -13.63 -17.20 7.08
N GLU A 77 -14.26 -18.27 7.51
CA GLU A 77 -14.66 -19.31 6.58
C GLU A 77 -15.56 -18.67 5.52
N MET A 78 -15.17 -18.82 4.25
CA MET A 78 -15.94 -18.27 3.15
C MET A 78 -17.32 -18.96 3.11
N PRO A 79 -18.43 -18.21 3.16
CA PRO A 79 -19.77 -18.80 3.08
C PRO A 79 -19.89 -19.71 1.85
N ILE A 80 -20.49 -20.89 2.04
CA ILE A 80 -20.54 -21.94 1.00
C ILE A 80 -21.15 -21.46 -0.32
N GLN A 81 -22.12 -20.54 -0.26
CA GLN A 81 -22.78 -19.98 -1.44
C GLN A 81 -21.81 -19.10 -2.23
N LEU A 82 -20.99 -18.31 -1.55
CA LEU A 82 -19.96 -17.46 -2.18
C LEU A 82 -18.82 -18.32 -2.73
N ARG A 83 -18.43 -19.38 -2.02
CA ARG A 83 -17.45 -20.35 -2.54
C ARG A 83 -17.92 -20.99 -3.83
N ARG A 84 -19.15 -21.53 -3.85
CA ARG A 84 -19.74 -22.16 -5.05
C ARG A 84 -19.84 -21.18 -6.22
N LEU A 85 -20.28 -19.95 -5.95
CA LEU A 85 -20.34 -18.92 -6.98
C LEU A 85 -18.96 -18.62 -7.56
N ALA A 86 -17.93 -18.47 -6.71
CA ALA A 86 -16.57 -18.23 -7.16
C ALA A 86 -16.04 -19.40 -8.00
N GLU A 87 -16.24 -20.63 -7.55
CA GLU A 87 -15.88 -21.86 -8.28
C GLU A 87 -16.55 -21.92 -9.65
N ASP A 88 -17.83 -21.57 -9.75
CA ASP A 88 -18.57 -21.54 -11.02
C ASP A 88 -18.03 -20.47 -11.98
N LEU A 89 -17.76 -19.26 -11.48
CA LEU A 89 -17.22 -18.16 -12.27
C LEU A 89 -15.81 -18.48 -12.79
N LEU A 90 -14.96 -19.02 -11.92
CA LEU A 90 -13.60 -19.40 -12.29
C LEU A 90 -13.60 -20.58 -13.27
N SER A 91 -14.45 -21.58 -13.06
CA SER A 91 -14.59 -22.73 -13.98
C SER A 91 -15.11 -22.31 -15.35
N LYS A 92 -16.03 -21.34 -15.42
CA LYS A 92 -16.50 -20.77 -16.70
C LYS A 92 -15.39 -19.99 -17.40
N THR A 93 -14.60 -19.23 -16.65
CA THR A 93 -13.50 -18.44 -17.20
C THR A 93 -12.38 -19.35 -17.70
N ALA A 94 -11.98 -20.35 -16.92
CA ALA A 94 -10.99 -21.35 -17.31
C ALA A 94 -11.40 -22.12 -18.58
N ARG A 95 -12.67 -22.54 -18.68
CA ARG A 95 -13.21 -23.17 -19.90
C ARG A 95 -13.20 -22.24 -21.11
N ARG A 96 -13.49 -20.95 -20.94
CA ARG A 96 -13.41 -19.98 -22.03
C ARG A 96 -11.97 -19.79 -22.50
N LEU A 97 -11.03 -19.73 -21.57
CA LEU A 97 -9.61 -19.61 -21.89
C LEU A 97 -9.08 -20.86 -22.58
N SER A 98 -9.50 -22.06 -22.17
CA SER A 98 -9.11 -23.30 -22.85
C SER A 98 -9.69 -23.40 -24.27
N LEU A 99 -10.93 -22.95 -24.49
CA LEU A 99 -11.50 -22.89 -25.83
C LEU A 99 -10.75 -21.94 -26.75
N ILE A 100 -10.25 -20.82 -26.20
CA ILE A 100 -9.43 -19.87 -26.97
C ILE A 100 -8.07 -20.50 -27.31
N SER A 101 -7.42 -21.21 -26.38
CA SER A 101 -6.16 -21.90 -26.66
C SER A 101 -6.32 -23.01 -27.71
N ASP A 102 -7.41 -23.78 -27.64
CA ASP A 102 -7.68 -24.86 -28.60
C ASP A 102 -7.93 -24.33 -30.02
N LEU A 103 -8.51 -23.13 -30.15
CA LEU A 103 -8.70 -22.47 -31.44
C LEU A 103 -7.39 -21.94 -32.02
N THR A 104 -6.51 -21.39 -31.18
CA THR A 104 -5.18 -20.92 -31.61
C THR A 104 -4.28 -22.08 -32.04
N ASP A 105 -4.33 -23.22 -31.35
CA ASP A 105 -3.52 -24.41 -31.69
C ASP A 105 -3.96 -25.01 -33.03
N ARG A 106 -5.25 -24.96 -33.36
CA ARG A 106 -5.78 -25.44 -34.65
C ARG A 106 -5.42 -24.54 -35.82
N GLN A 107 -5.29 -23.23 -35.61
CA GLN A 107 -4.83 -22.30 -36.64
C GLN A 107 -3.33 -22.43 -36.95
N GLN A 108 -2.52 -22.97 -36.03
CA GLN A 108 -1.09 -23.20 -36.29
C GLN A 108 -0.79 -24.48 -37.08
N LEU A 109 -1.73 -25.42 -37.17
CA LEU A 109 -1.59 -26.69 -37.90
C LEU A 109 -2.05 -26.61 -39.38
N SER A 110 -2.47 -25.43 -39.86
CA SER A 110 -2.94 -25.22 -41.23
C SER A 110 -1.95 -24.50 -42.16
N HIS A 111 -0.66 -24.55 -41.84
CA HIS A 111 0.46 -24.11 -42.69
C HIS A 111 1.49 -25.23 -42.85
#